data_AF-A0AAE0VPS1-F1
#
_entry.id   AF-A0AAE0VPS1-F1
#
_cell.length_a   1.000
_cell.length_b   1.000
_cell.length_c   1.000
_cell.angle_alpha   90.00
_cell.angle_beta   90.00
_cell.angle_gamma   90.00
#
_symmetry.space_group_name_H-M   'P 1'
#
loop_
_entity.id
_entity.type
_entity.pdbx_description
1 polymer ?
#
loop_
_entity_poly.entity_id
_entity_poly.type
_entity_poly.pdbx_seq_one_letter_code
_entity_poly.pdbx_strand_id
1 'polypeptide(L)'
;MKNIADVMTVVAMFLLVLSKSSPFVHATYNSYGDLTAYNWLYSANASVNVDQWTSFHLEGLNCSVIHVSAVIREGFPWPSIEDANRITLLYEKLKSSISSLDTSQYKFLKSSVNFYEHLANPDMFLFYRRIEDIALIADRFAKRLLFFLKSNNDELKFISSSKLKAIASTAEFRKQFTYTLTGVKANQTVNDLSDRLLRYYENCARVESIARSKEFLKEHYHFLNGSYFQNVKKAINQRLNLVNSKLDEGEVELLYLMCPYDRACFDRPEWCNILTDREKDIIGYFRDLKMYYTLGYGNSVIPSVACPLIQNIFRGMDESIEGRKGYSIHSLKHIYIATG
;
A
#
# COMPACT_ATOMS: atom_id res chain seq x y z
N MET A 1 9.90 28.46 42.48
CA MET A 1 8.90 27.67 41.72
C MET A 1 8.73 28.34 40.36
N LYS A 2 9.47 27.90 39.34
CA LYS A 2 9.37 28.44 37.98
C LYS A 2 8.36 27.58 37.22
N ASN A 3 7.39 28.25 36.59
CA ASN A 3 6.34 27.68 35.74
C ASN A 3 6.89 26.61 34.79
N ILE A 4 6.58 25.35 35.10
CA ILE A 4 6.63 24.26 34.13
C ILE A 4 5.38 24.48 33.29
N ALA A 5 5.54 25.02 32.08
CA ALA A 5 4.47 24.99 31.10
C ALA A 5 4.10 23.52 30.89
N ASP A 6 2.88 23.14 31.24
CA ASP A 6 2.38 21.78 31.11
C ASP A 6 2.50 21.34 29.65
N VAL A 7 3.50 20.50 29.36
CA VAL A 7 3.60 19.80 28.09
C VAL A 7 2.55 18.70 28.14
N MET A 8 1.31 19.04 27.81
CA MET A 8 0.28 18.04 27.52
C MET A 8 0.57 17.43 26.15
N THR A 9 0.97 16.16 26.15
CA THR A 9 1.15 15.39 24.91
C THR A 9 -0.21 14.95 24.39
N VAL A 10 -0.68 15.64 23.36
CA VAL A 10 -1.81 15.18 22.56
C VAL A 10 -1.27 14.36 21.41
N VAL A 11 -1.53 13.04 21.42
CA VAL A 11 -1.24 12.18 20.26
C VAL A 11 -2.34 12.38 19.23
N ALA A 12 -2.12 13.33 18.33
CA ALA A 12 -2.93 13.43 17.12
C ALA A 12 -2.47 12.37 16.12
N MET A 13 -3.10 11.19 16.14
CA MET A 13 -2.98 10.26 15.03
C MET A 13 -3.77 10.83 13.85
N PHE A 14 -3.06 11.57 12.99
CA PHE A 14 -3.50 11.74 11.61
C PHE A 14 -3.28 10.41 10.89
N LEU A 15 -4.13 9.44 11.20
CA LEU A 15 -4.38 8.39 10.24
C LEU A 15 -4.83 9.12 8.98
N LEU A 16 -4.09 8.95 7.88
CA LEU A 16 -4.70 9.06 6.56
C LEU A 16 -5.74 7.92 6.48
N VAL A 17 -6.82 7.98 7.27
CA VAL A 17 -7.96 7.12 7.05
C VAL A 17 -8.51 7.58 5.72
N LEU A 18 -8.35 6.69 4.75
CA LEU A 18 -8.79 6.71 3.36
C LEU A 18 -10.34 6.75 3.25
N SER A 19 -11.05 7.43 4.16
CA SER A 19 -12.51 7.29 4.32
C SER A 19 -13.33 8.55 4.10
N LYS A 20 -12.73 9.69 3.71
CA LYS A 20 -13.52 10.72 3.04
C LYS A 20 -13.53 10.41 1.56
N SER A 21 -14.63 9.81 1.12
CA SER A 21 -15.08 9.79 -0.27
C SER A 21 -14.95 11.21 -0.83
N SER A 22 -13.79 11.48 -1.43
CA SER A 22 -13.62 12.64 -2.29
C SER A 22 -14.66 12.48 -3.41
N PRO A 23 -15.43 13.53 -3.73
CA PRO A 23 -16.47 13.46 -4.76
C PRO A 23 -15.90 13.24 -6.18
N PHE A 24 -14.56 13.11 -6.32
CA PHE A 24 -13.86 12.83 -7.57
C PHE A 24 -13.27 11.42 -7.67
N VAL A 25 -13.49 10.53 -6.70
CA VAL A 25 -12.99 9.15 -6.79
C VAL A 25 -13.86 8.39 -7.79
N HIS A 26 -13.28 7.96 -8.91
CA HIS A 26 -13.95 7.04 -9.82
C HIS A 26 -14.25 5.74 -9.05
N ALA A 27 -15.53 5.46 -8.82
CA ALA A 27 -16.01 4.36 -7.99
C ALA A 27 -15.46 2.98 -8.40
N THR A 28 -15.06 2.82 -9.66
CA THR A 28 -14.53 1.58 -10.24
C THR A 28 -13.18 1.11 -9.70
N TYR A 29 -12.41 1.96 -8.99
CA TYR A 29 -11.04 1.63 -8.55
C TYR A 29 -10.87 1.43 -7.04
N ASN A 30 -11.92 1.63 -6.25
CA ASN A 30 -11.89 1.34 -4.80
C ASN A 30 -11.91 -0.17 -4.49
N SER A 31 -12.25 -1.00 -5.47
CA SER A 31 -12.49 -2.43 -5.25
C SER A 31 -11.22 -3.29 -5.31
N TYR A 32 -10.01 -2.72 -5.45
CA TYR A 32 -8.75 -3.48 -5.58
C TYR A 32 -7.96 -3.69 -4.28
N GLY A 33 -8.53 -3.27 -3.15
CA GLY A 33 -7.95 -3.50 -1.82
C GLY A 33 -6.51 -2.99 -1.74
N ASP A 34 -5.59 -3.88 -1.39
CA ASP A 34 -4.16 -3.62 -1.26
C ASP A 34 -3.43 -3.32 -2.59
N LEU A 35 -4.10 -3.46 -3.74
CA LEU A 35 -3.61 -3.06 -5.06
C LEU A 35 -4.27 -1.76 -5.56
N THR A 36 -4.95 -1.02 -4.69
CA THR A 36 -5.45 0.31 -5.06
C THR A 36 -4.30 1.30 -5.06
N ALA A 37 -3.99 1.81 -6.25
CA ALA A 37 -2.86 2.69 -6.47
C ALA A 37 -3.16 4.11 -5.90
N TYR A 38 -2.24 4.75 -5.17
CA TYR A 38 -2.53 6.00 -4.44
C TYR A 38 -2.97 7.15 -5.37
N ASN A 39 -2.33 7.33 -6.52
CA ASN A 39 -2.71 8.34 -7.51
C ASN A 39 -4.08 8.11 -8.18
N TRP A 40 -4.70 6.92 -8.03
CA TRP A 40 -6.09 6.69 -8.48
C TRP A 40 -7.11 7.32 -7.54
N LEU A 41 -6.75 7.44 -6.26
CA LEU A 41 -7.57 8.05 -5.22
C LEU A 41 -7.28 9.55 -5.07
N TYR A 42 -6.04 9.95 -5.31
CA TYR A 42 -5.56 11.31 -5.11
C TYR A 42 -4.91 11.85 -6.38
N SER A 43 -5.65 12.70 -7.11
CA SER A 43 -5.12 13.38 -8.30
C SER A 43 -3.82 14.11 -7.99
N ALA A 44 -2.80 13.99 -8.84
CA ALA A 44 -1.54 14.73 -8.69
C ALA A 44 -1.76 16.25 -8.59
N ASN A 45 -2.83 16.77 -9.21
CA ASN A 45 -3.17 18.20 -9.21
C ASN A 45 -3.97 18.64 -7.97
N ALA A 46 -4.45 17.72 -7.14
CA ALA A 46 -5.22 18.10 -5.95
C ALA A 46 -4.32 18.82 -4.95
N SER A 47 -4.66 20.08 -4.65
CA SER A 47 -3.91 20.94 -3.73
C SER A 47 -3.85 20.36 -2.32
N VAL A 48 -2.78 20.67 -1.59
CA VAL A 48 -2.64 20.36 -0.16
C VAL A 48 -2.39 21.65 0.57
N ASN A 49 -3.11 21.85 1.67
CA ASN A 49 -2.90 22.99 2.55
C ASN A 49 -1.53 22.88 3.18
N VAL A 50 -0.68 23.86 2.89
CA VAL A 50 0.66 23.96 3.47
C VAL A 50 0.52 24.15 4.97
N ASP A 51 1.37 23.46 5.73
CA ASP A 51 1.45 23.56 7.19
C ASP A 51 0.18 23.19 7.95
N GLN A 52 -0.77 22.51 7.31
CA GLN A 52 -2.04 22.10 7.91
C GLN A 52 -1.92 21.22 9.16
N TRP A 53 -0.75 20.60 9.41
CA TRP A 53 -0.50 19.74 10.56
C TRP A 53 0.50 20.35 11.56
N THR A 54 0.89 21.61 11.37
CA THR A 54 1.89 22.25 12.23
C THR A 54 1.30 22.86 13.50
N SER A 55 0.10 23.41 13.41
CA SER A 55 -0.61 24.01 14.54
C SER A 55 -2.10 23.76 14.40
N PHE A 56 -2.77 23.50 15.52
CA PHE A 56 -4.21 23.28 15.57
C PHE A 56 -4.74 23.59 16.96
N HIS A 57 -6.04 23.86 17.05
CA HIS A 57 -6.72 24.11 18.30
C HIS A 57 -7.46 22.84 18.74
N LEU A 58 -7.17 22.36 19.96
CA LEU A 58 -7.85 21.20 20.54
C LEU A 58 -8.25 21.51 21.98
N GLU A 59 -9.54 21.37 22.30
CA GLU A 59 -10.06 21.52 23.67
C GLU A 59 -9.66 22.83 24.38
N GLY A 60 -9.57 23.94 23.63
CA GLY A 60 -9.17 25.25 24.20
C GLY A 60 -7.65 25.49 24.23
N LEU A 61 -6.85 24.51 23.79
CA LEU A 61 -5.40 24.58 23.75
C LEU A 61 -4.91 24.87 22.33
N ASN A 62 -3.92 25.74 22.23
CA ASN A 62 -3.14 25.93 21.01
C ASN A 62 -2.02 24.89 20.96
N CYS A 63 -2.17 23.88 20.10
CA CYS A 63 -1.19 22.82 19.92
C CYS A 63 -0.22 23.17 18.79
N SER A 64 1.04 22.77 18.95
CA SER A 64 2.05 22.81 17.89
C SER A 64 2.74 21.46 17.78
N VAL A 65 3.08 21.07 16.55
CA VAL A 65 3.80 19.82 16.30
C VAL A 65 5.21 19.88 16.91
N ILE A 66 5.59 18.81 17.59
CA ILE A 66 6.90 18.69 18.24
C ILE A 66 7.71 17.50 17.72
N HIS A 67 7.03 16.52 17.13
CA HIS A 67 7.57 15.27 16.63
C HIS A 67 6.75 14.79 15.43
N VAL A 68 7.38 14.06 14.52
CA VAL A 68 6.65 13.34 13.47
C VAL A 68 7.25 11.96 13.26
N SER A 69 6.35 10.97 13.13
CA SER A 69 6.70 9.64 12.64
C SER A 69 5.71 9.22 11.58
N ALA A 70 6.20 8.65 10.48
CA ALA A 70 5.35 8.15 9.40
C ALA A 70 5.75 6.72 9.04
N VAL A 71 4.78 5.81 9.01
CA VAL A 71 4.95 4.45 8.46
C VAL A 71 4.24 4.40 7.12
N ILE A 72 5.01 4.17 6.07
CA ILE A 72 4.56 4.27 4.68
C ILE A 72 4.82 2.93 4.02
N ARG A 73 3.79 2.40 3.36
CA ARG A 73 3.91 1.21 2.52
C ARG A 73 4.74 1.55 1.27
N GLU A 74 5.47 0.59 0.74
CA GLU A 74 6.09 0.73 -0.56
C GLU A 74 5.06 1.09 -1.65
N GLY A 75 5.50 1.76 -2.72
CA GLY A 75 4.59 2.11 -3.81
C GLY A 75 4.08 0.88 -4.56
N PHE A 76 3.13 1.10 -5.47
CA PHE A 76 2.41 0.04 -6.21
C PHE A 76 3.33 -1.13 -6.62
N PRO A 77 2.97 -2.38 -6.28
CA PRO A 77 3.84 -3.53 -6.50
C PRO A 77 3.89 -3.91 -7.99
N TRP A 78 5.08 -4.33 -8.44
CA TRP A 78 5.16 -5.13 -9.67
C TRP A 78 4.66 -6.55 -9.34
N PRO A 79 3.93 -7.23 -10.25
CA PRO A 79 3.57 -8.63 -10.09
C PRO A 79 4.77 -9.50 -9.66
N SER A 80 4.54 -10.47 -8.78
CA SER A 80 5.59 -11.46 -8.48
C SER A 80 5.89 -12.30 -9.74
N ILE A 81 7.07 -12.94 -9.79
CA ILE A 81 7.39 -13.86 -10.90
C ILE A 81 6.35 -14.98 -10.98
N GLU A 82 5.90 -15.49 -9.83
CA GLU A 82 4.84 -16.49 -9.76
C GLU A 82 3.53 -15.97 -10.34
N ASP A 83 3.08 -14.79 -9.92
CA ASP A 83 1.85 -14.18 -10.45
C ASP A 83 1.98 -13.90 -11.95
N ALA A 84 3.11 -13.36 -12.41
CA ALA A 84 3.37 -13.09 -13.82
C ALA A 84 3.28 -14.36 -14.68
N ASN A 85 3.85 -15.47 -14.20
CA ASN A 85 3.77 -16.77 -14.87
C ASN A 85 2.33 -17.29 -14.88
N ARG A 86 1.62 -17.23 -13.75
CA ARG A 86 0.23 -17.69 -13.66
C ARG A 86 -0.71 -16.83 -14.51
N ILE A 87 -0.50 -15.51 -14.55
CA ILE A 87 -1.21 -14.58 -15.43
C ILE A 87 -0.95 -14.93 -16.89
N THR A 88 0.31 -15.21 -17.27
CA THR A 88 0.66 -15.64 -18.64
C THR A 88 -0.08 -16.91 -19.05
N LEU A 89 -0.14 -17.92 -18.19
CA LEU A 89 -0.87 -19.16 -18.46
C LEU A 89 -2.39 -18.91 -18.59
N LEU A 90 -2.96 -18.11 -17.69
CA LEU A 90 -4.37 -17.74 -17.72
C LEU A 90 -4.70 -16.96 -18.99
N TYR A 91 -3.82 -16.06 -19.41
CA TYR A 91 -3.96 -15.28 -20.63
C TYR A 91 -4.10 -16.18 -21.86
N GLU A 92 -3.20 -17.16 -22.03
CA GLU A 92 -3.25 -18.11 -23.16
C GLU A 92 -4.50 -19.02 -23.11
N LYS A 93 -4.88 -19.46 -21.91
CA LYS A 93 -6.14 -20.21 -21.68
C LYS A 93 -7.37 -19.40 -22.11
N LEU A 94 -7.42 -18.11 -21.78
CA LEU A 94 -8.52 -17.23 -22.15
C LEU A 94 -8.51 -16.92 -23.64
N LYS A 95 -7.35 -16.62 -24.22
CA LYS A 95 -7.19 -16.31 -25.65
C LYS A 95 -7.65 -17.47 -26.54
N SER A 96 -7.24 -18.70 -26.20
CA SER A 96 -7.68 -19.90 -26.93
C SER A 96 -9.19 -20.11 -26.84
N SER A 97 -9.78 -19.91 -25.67
CA SER A 97 -11.22 -20.13 -25.45
C SER A 97 -12.10 -19.03 -26.07
N ILE A 98 -11.65 -17.78 -26.06
CA ILE A 98 -12.40 -16.59 -26.49
C ILE A 98 -12.28 -16.33 -28.00
N SER A 99 -11.33 -16.98 -28.69
CA SER A 99 -11.26 -16.98 -30.16
C SER A 99 -12.61 -17.34 -30.83
N SER A 100 -13.40 -18.19 -30.16
CA SER A 100 -14.74 -18.65 -30.56
C SER A 100 -15.89 -17.65 -30.28
N LEU A 101 -15.67 -16.61 -29.47
CA LEU A 101 -16.67 -15.61 -29.12
C LEU A 101 -16.61 -14.43 -30.09
N ASP A 102 -17.69 -14.21 -30.84
CA ASP A 102 -17.86 -13.03 -31.69
C ASP A 102 -18.62 -11.93 -30.93
N THR A 103 -17.97 -11.38 -29.89
CA THR A 103 -18.55 -10.31 -29.07
C THR A 103 -17.60 -9.12 -29.05
N SER A 104 -18.13 -7.94 -29.41
CA SER A 104 -17.38 -6.67 -29.42
C SER A 104 -16.69 -6.36 -28.09
N GLN A 105 -17.30 -6.77 -26.98
CA GLN A 105 -16.80 -6.60 -25.61
C GLN A 105 -15.42 -7.24 -25.35
N TYR A 106 -15.09 -8.33 -26.06
CA TYR A 106 -13.85 -9.09 -25.84
C TYR A 106 -12.85 -8.96 -26.99
N LYS A 107 -13.05 -8.00 -27.90
CA LYS A 107 -12.11 -7.76 -29.01
C LYS A 107 -10.69 -7.48 -28.52
N PHE A 108 -10.54 -6.80 -27.39
CA PHE A 108 -9.23 -6.52 -26.79
C PHE A 108 -8.47 -7.81 -26.46
N LEU A 109 -9.15 -8.91 -26.11
CA LEU A 109 -8.53 -10.20 -25.79
C LEU A 109 -7.96 -10.92 -27.01
N LYS A 110 -8.41 -10.58 -28.22
CA LYS A 110 -7.87 -11.11 -29.48
C LYS A 110 -6.63 -10.33 -29.94
N SER A 111 -6.59 -9.02 -29.66
CA SER A 111 -5.50 -8.12 -30.06
C SER A 111 -4.51 -7.81 -28.95
N SER A 112 -4.77 -8.29 -27.73
CA SER A 112 -3.91 -8.01 -26.60
C SER A 112 -2.56 -8.69 -26.83
N VAL A 113 -1.50 -7.99 -26.46
CA VAL A 113 -0.16 -8.55 -26.30
C VAL A 113 -0.01 -8.97 -24.84
N ASN A 114 0.64 -10.11 -24.59
CA ASN A 114 0.96 -10.55 -23.25
C ASN A 114 2.27 -9.88 -22.81
N PHE A 115 2.17 -8.85 -21.99
CA PHE A 115 3.36 -8.14 -21.49
C PHE A 115 3.97 -8.83 -20.26
N TYR A 116 3.39 -9.95 -19.82
CA TYR A 116 3.90 -10.73 -18.70
C TYR A 116 4.96 -11.78 -19.09
N GLU A 117 5.06 -12.10 -20.39
CA GLU A 117 5.92 -13.18 -20.93
C GLU A 117 7.43 -12.92 -20.80
N HIS A 118 7.82 -11.68 -20.47
CA HIS A 118 9.22 -11.26 -20.37
C HIS A 118 9.58 -10.62 -19.01
N LEU A 119 8.77 -10.89 -17.97
CA LEU A 119 8.94 -10.27 -16.65
C LEU A 119 10.00 -10.98 -15.79
N ALA A 120 11.24 -10.86 -16.23
CA ALA A 120 12.43 -11.23 -15.45
C ALA A 120 13.45 -10.08 -15.42
N ASN A 121 13.00 -8.82 -15.39
CA ASN A 121 13.92 -7.69 -15.28
C ASN A 121 14.01 -7.16 -13.83
N PRO A 122 15.18 -7.25 -13.17
CA PRO A 122 15.41 -6.67 -11.85
C PRO A 122 15.23 -5.14 -11.78
N ASP A 123 15.21 -4.41 -12.89
CA ASP A 123 14.95 -2.95 -12.90
C ASP A 123 13.48 -2.57 -12.66
N MET A 124 12.56 -3.55 -12.60
CA MET A 124 11.12 -3.29 -12.39
C MET A 124 10.77 -2.79 -10.98
N PHE A 125 11.71 -2.81 -10.04
CA PHE A 125 11.54 -2.11 -8.76
C PHE A 125 11.48 -0.58 -8.93
N LEU A 126 11.94 -0.02 -10.06
CA LEU A 126 11.91 1.41 -10.40
C LEU A 126 10.85 1.77 -11.45
N PHE A 127 9.82 0.96 -11.61
CA PHE A 127 8.79 1.24 -12.60
C PHE A 127 8.00 2.53 -12.29
N TYR A 128 7.60 3.25 -13.36
CA TYR A 128 7.09 4.63 -13.27
C TYR A 128 5.96 4.79 -12.25
N ARG A 129 5.02 3.83 -12.18
CA ARG A 129 3.88 3.99 -11.28
C ARG A 129 4.30 4.06 -9.82
N ARG A 130 5.22 3.19 -9.39
CA ARG A 130 5.71 3.19 -8.00
C ARG A 130 6.32 4.54 -7.66
N ILE A 131 7.14 5.07 -8.56
CA ILE A 131 7.85 6.33 -8.42
C ILE A 131 6.85 7.48 -8.26
N GLU A 132 5.86 7.57 -9.14
CA GLU A 132 4.84 8.64 -9.09
C GLU A 132 4.07 8.67 -7.77
N ASP A 133 3.66 7.50 -7.27
CA ASP A 133 2.93 7.43 -6.00
C ASP A 133 3.75 7.93 -4.84
N ILE A 134 4.96 7.40 -4.74
CA ILE A 134 5.84 7.69 -3.63
C ILE A 134 6.27 9.16 -3.67
N ALA A 135 6.55 9.69 -4.86
CA ALA A 135 6.82 11.10 -5.04
C ALA A 135 5.61 11.95 -4.62
N LEU A 136 4.39 11.57 -5.04
CA LEU A 136 3.19 12.30 -4.66
C LEU A 136 2.95 12.27 -3.14
N ILE A 137 3.13 11.12 -2.49
CA ILE A 137 3.01 11.00 -1.03
C ILE A 137 4.06 11.87 -0.35
N ALA A 138 5.32 11.83 -0.80
CA ALA A 138 6.43 12.61 -0.25
C ALA A 138 6.20 14.11 -0.35
N ASP A 139 5.79 14.61 -1.52
CA ASP A 139 5.52 16.02 -1.75
C ASP A 139 4.37 16.52 -0.85
N ARG A 140 3.27 15.77 -0.81
CA ARG A 140 2.12 16.10 0.03
C ARG A 140 2.50 16.07 1.51
N PHE A 141 3.23 15.07 1.95
CA PHE A 141 3.66 14.93 3.34
C PHE A 141 4.58 16.09 3.76
N ALA A 142 5.57 16.44 2.94
CA ALA A 142 6.45 17.59 3.16
C ALA A 142 5.67 18.91 3.25
N LYS A 143 4.75 19.17 2.32
CA LYS A 143 3.94 20.42 2.31
C LYS A 143 3.12 20.61 3.58
N ARG A 144 2.57 19.54 4.16
CA ARG A 144 1.68 19.63 5.34
C ARG A 144 2.41 20.00 6.64
N LEU A 145 3.72 19.87 6.65
CA LEU A 145 4.60 20.11 7.80
C LEU A 145 5.80 20.98 7.39
N LEU A 146 5.67 21.77 6.32
CA LEU A 146 6.75 22.46 5.64
C LEU A 146 7.59 23.33 6.59
N PHE A 147 6.95 24.19 7.39
CA PHE A 147 7.62 25.04 8.36
C PHE A 147 8.36 24.20 9.40
N PHE A 148 7.68 23.24 10.03
CA PHE A 148 8.26 22.37 11.07
C PHE A 148 9.45 21.53 10.56
N LEU A 149 9.39 21.11 9.30
CA LEU A 149 10.46 20.34 8.66
C LEU A 149 11.63 21.20 8.20
N LYS A 150 11.39 22.47 7.83
CA LYS A 150 12.43 23.45 7.47
C LYS A 150 13.12 24.10 8.67
N SER A 151 12.38 24.38 9.74
CA SER A 151 12.82 25.27 10.82
C SER A 151 13.83 24.64 11.77
N ASN A 152 14.02 23.32 11.72
CA ASN A 152 14.89 22.62 12.65
C ASN A 152 15.90 21.76 11.88
N ASN A 153 17.20 21.98 12.14
CA ASN A 153 18.35 21.17 11.68
C ASN A 153 18.37 19.74 12.28
N ASP A 154 17.22 19.22 12.69
CA ASP A 154 17.12 17.89 13.29
C ASP A 154 17.41 16.79 12.26
N GLU A 155 17.96 15.67 12.74
CA GLU A 155 18.30 14.52 11.92
C GLU A 155 17.01 13.80 11.46
N LEU A 156 16.59 14.06 10.22
CA LEU A 156 15.58 13.27 9.53
C LEU A 156 16.12 11.85 9.28
N LYS A 157 15.45 10.85 9.84
CA LYS A 157 15.81 9.44 9.67
C LYS A 157 14.87 8.75 8.71
N PHE A 158 15.43 8.17 7.65
CA PHE A 158 14.71 7.38 6.65
C PHE A 158 15.12 5.92 6.81
N ILE A 159 14.17 5.10 7.26
CA ILE A 159 14.41 3.68 7.57
C ILE A 159 13.61 2.84 6.59
N SER A 160 14.28 1.95 5.86
CA SER A 160 13.69 1.03 4.89
C SER A 160 13.76 -0.41 5.38
N SER A 161 12.83 -1.25 4.95
CA SER A 161 13.08 -2.70 4.97
C SER A 161 14.13 -3.09 3.92
N SER A 162 14.70 -4.29 4.02
CA SER A 162 15.71 -4.78 3.06
C SER A 162 15.14 -5.21 1.70
N LYS A 163 13.81 -5.19 1.51
CA LYS A 163 13.23 -5.51 0.19
C LYS A 163 13.57 -4.41 -0.81
N LEU A 164 14.01 -4.80 -2.01
CA LEU A 164 14.37 -3.89 -3.10
C LEU A 164 13.27 -2.86 -3.42
N LYS A 165 11.99 -3.27 -3.38
CA LYS A 165 10.84 -2.38 -3.59
C LYS A 165 10.67 -1.32 -2.49
N ALA A 166 10.94 -1.65 -1.23
CA ALA A 166 10.95 -0.67 -0.14
C ALA A 166 12.18 0.24 -0.23
N ILE A 167 13.35 -0.29 -0.58
CA ILE A 167 14.57 0.51 -0.78
C ILE A 167 14.35 1.56 -1.89
N ALA A 168 13.82 1.13 -3.04
CA ALA A 168 13.50 2.03 -4.15
C ALA A 168 12.46 3.08 -3.76
N SER A 169 11.41 2.68 -3.03
CA SER A 169 10.40 3.62 -2.52
C SER A 169 11.00 4.61 -1.52
N THR A 170 11.91 4.16 -0.65
CA THR A 170 12.58 5.05 0.32
C THR A 170 13.46 6.07 -0.37
N ALA A 171 14.21 5.65 -1.38
CA ALA A 171 15.05 6.52 -2.18
C ALA A 171 14.22 7.60 -2.90
N GLU A 172 13.12 7.21 -3.55
CA GLU A 172 12.26 8.17 -4.24
C GLU A 172 11.52 9.10 -3.25
N PHE A 173 11.04 8.56 -2.13
CA PHE A 173 10.39 9.37 -1.10
C PHE A 173 11.35 10.46 -0.61
N ARG A 174 12.57 10.06 -0.23
CA ARG A 174 13.60 10.99 0.26
C ARG A 174 13.97 12.03 -0.78
N LYS A 175 14.12 11.63 -2.05
CA LYS A 175 14.42 12.54 -3.17
C LYS A 175 13.35 13.60 -3.33
N GLN A 176 12.08 13.20 -3.47
CA GLN A 176 10.99 14.15 -3.67
C GLN A 176 10.72 14.99 -2.41
N PHE A 177 10.75 14.37 -1.22
CA PHE A 177 10.60 15.06 0.06
C PHE A 177 11.63 16.18 0.24
N THR A 178 12.91 15.88 -0.02
CA THR A 178 14.00 16.86 0.10
C THR A 178 13.86 17.98 -0.93
N TYR A 179 13.46 17.64 -2.16
CA TYR A 179 13.19 18.63 -3.19
C TYR A 179 12.06 19.57 -2.79
N THR A 180 10.95 19.05 -2.25
CA THR A 180 9.84 19.86 -1.77
C THR A 180 10.25 20.76 -0.58
N LEU A 181 11.16 20.31 0.28
CA LEU A 181 11.66 21.13 1.40
C LEU A 181 12.66 22.20 0.96
N THR A 182 13.58 21.90 0.05
CA THR A 182 14.78 22.73 -0.19
C THR A 182 14.84 23.37 -1.58
N GLY A 183 14.05 22.87 -2.53
CA GLY A 183 14.19 23.18 -3.96
C GLY A 183 15.40 22.50 -4.62
N VAL A 184 16.19 21.73 -3.88
CA VAL A 184 17.40 21.05 -4.37
C VAL A 184 17.12 19.57 -4.56
N LYS A 185 17.54 19.01 -5.69
CA LYS A 185 17.50 17.57 -5.93
C LYS A 185 18.53 16.90 -5.02
N ALA A 186 18.07 16.05 -4.11
CA ALA A 186 18.98 15.30 -3.24
C ALA A 186 19.79 14.28 -4.04
N ASN A 187 21.07 14.12 -3.68
CA ASN A 187 21.85 12.97 -4.13
C ASN A 187 21.29 11.68 -3.50
N GLN A 188 21.45 10.57 -4.21
CA GLN A 188 21.15 9.26 -3.65
C GLN A 188 22.01 9.04 -2.40
N THR A 189 21.35 8.67 -1.33
CA THR A 189 21.95 8.41 -0.02
C THR A 189 21.53 7.02 0.42
N VAL A 190 22.39 6.34 1.17
CA VAL A 190 22.10 5.01 1.69
C VAL A 190 20.95 5.11 2.68
N ASN A 191 19.97 4.20 2.56
CA ASN A 191 18.86 4.09 3.50
C ASN A 191 19.32 3.31 4.73
N ASP A 192 18.88 3.72 5.92
CA ASP A 192 19.02 2.87 7.09
C ASP A 192 18.12 1.65 6.91
N LEU A 193 18.66 0.44 7.06
CA LEU A 193 17.90 -0.79 6.85
C LEU A 193 17.51 -1.43 8.18
N SER A 194 16.24 -1.78 8.35
CA SER A 194 15.78 -2.47 9.56
C SER A 194 14.59 -3.39 9.32
N ASP A 195 14.86 -4.66 8.97
CA ASP A 195 13.82 -5.70 8.91
C ASP A 195 13.25 -6.03 10.29
N ARG A 196 14.05 -5.89 11.36
CA ARG A 196 13.56 -6.08 12.74
C ARG A 196 12.42 -5.11 13.07
N LEU A 197 12.51 -3.87 12.61
CA LEU A 197 11.47 -2.85 12.83
C LEU A 197 10.34 -2.95 11.82
N LEU A 198 10.61 -3.32 10.57
CA LEU A 198 9.67 -3.13 9.46
C LEU A 198 9.10 -4.42 8.88
N ARG A 199 9.73 -5.57 9.17
CA ARG A 199 9.32 -6.93 8.76
C ARG A 199 9.34 -7.88 9.95
N TYR A 200 8.86 -7.37 11.08
CA TYR A 200 8.80 -8.08 12.36
C TYR A 200 8.02 -9.41 12.29
N TYR A 201 7.14 -9.57 11.29
CA TYR A 201 6.32 -10.76 11.09
C TYR A 201 7.03 -11.86 10.26
N GLU A 202 7.94 -11.52 9.34
CA GLU A 202 8.45 -12.48 8.34
C GLU A 202 9.30 -13.62 8.95
N ASN A 203 9.95 -13.39 10.08
CA ASN A 203 10.77 -14.39 10.77
C ASN A 203 10.12 -14.95 12.03
N CYS A 204 8.80 -14.77 12.18
CA CYS A 204 8.05 -15.31 13.31
C CYS A 204 7.42 -16.65 12.91
N ALA A 205 8.03 -17.76 13.34
CA ALA A 205 7.54 -19.12 13.07
C ALA A 205 6.06 -19.31 13.46
N ARG A 206 5.61 -18.64 14.53
CA ARG A 206 4.20 -18.69 14.94
C ARG A 206 3.28 -17.98 13.94
N VAL A 207 3.65 -16.81 13.43
CA VAL A 207 2.90 -16.11 12.38
C VAL A 207 2.83 -16.97 11.12
N GLU A 208 3.95 -17.52 10.69
CA GLU A 208 4.01 -18.41 9.52
C GLU A 208 3.11 -19.65 9.68
N SER A 209 3.13 -20.28 10.87
CA SER A 209 2.29 -21.45 11.16
C SER A 209 0.79 -21.13 11.12
N ILE A 210 0.39 -19.97 11.62
CA ILE A 210 -1.01 -19.52 11.58
C ILE A 210 -1.42 -19.22 10.14
N ALA A 211 -0.55 -18.55 9.38
CA ALA A 211 -0.82 -18.20 7.99
C ALA A 211 -1.00 -19.42 7.06
N ARG A 212 -0.46 -20.59 7.44
CA ARG A 212 -0.64 -21.85 6.71
C ARG A 212 -1.77 -22.74 7.25
N SER A 213 -2.37 -22.38 8.38
CA SER A 213 -3.38 -23.22 9.01
C SER A 213 -4.75 -23.03 8.38
N LYS A 214 -5.31 -24.13 7.84
CA LYS A 214 -6.67 -24.14 7.31
C LYS A 214 -7.72 -23.83 8.37
N GLU A 215 -7.48 -24.23 9.62
CA GLU A 215 -8.38 -23.95 10.73
C GLU A 215 -8.43 -22.45 11.05
N PHE A 216 -7.27 -21.77 11.05
CA PHE A 216 -7.23 -20.32 11.22
C PHE A 216 -7.82 -19.57 10.02
N LEU A 217 -7.71 -20.13 8.82
CA LEU A 217 -8.31 -19.60 7.59
C LEU A 217 -9.72 -20.15 7.32
N LYS A 218 -10.41 -20.70 8.32
CA LYS A 218 -11.73 -21.33 8.13
C LYS A 218 -12.75 -20.40 7.47
N GLU A 219 -12.79 -19.13 7.86
CA GLU A 219 -13.75 -18.17 7.31
C GLU A 219 -13.43 -17.82 5.85
N HIS A 220 -12.15 -17.74 5.52
CA HIS A 220 -11.69 -17.57 4.13
C HIS A 220 -12.12 -18.76 3.26
N TYR A 221 -11.91 -20.00 3.73
CA TYR A 221 -12.34 -21.20 3.00
C TYR A 221 -13.86 -21.38 2.99
N HIS A 222 -14.56 -21.01 4.06
CA HIS A 222 -16.01 -21.03 4.13
C HIS A 222 -16.61 -20.06 3.09
N PHE A 223 -16.06 -18.85 2.98
CA PHE A 223 -16.48 -17.89 1.96
C PHE A 223 -16.17 -18.36 0.54
N LEU A 224 -14.97 -18.92 0.32
CA LEU A 224 -14.54 -19.49 -0.96
C LEU A 224 -15.49 -20.59 -1.46
N ASN A 225 -15.94 -21.46 -0.56
CA ASN A 225 -16.88 -22.55 -0.85
C ASN A 225 -18.35 -22.09 -0.82
N GLY A 226 -18.61 -20.88 -0.34
CA GLY A 226 -19.94 -20.30 -0.19
C GLY A 226 -20.57 -19.90 -1.52
N SER A 227 -21.89 -19.69 -1.48
CA SER A 227 -22.67 -19.37 -2.69
C SER A 227 -22.23 -18.07 -3.37
N TYR A 228 -21.80 -17.06 -2.63
CA TYR A 228 -21.34 -15.80 -3.21
C TYR A 228 -20.16 -15.99 -4.17
N PHE A 229 -19.07 -16.61 -3.71
CA PHE A 229 -17.89 -16.82 -4.54
C PHE A 229 -18.15 -17.84 -5.65
N GLN A 230 -18.84 -18.94 -5.35
CA GLN A 230 -19.13 -19.98 -6.35
C GLN A 230 -20.07 -19.47 -7.46
N ASN A 231 -21.02 -18.58 -7.14
CA ASN A 231 -21.85 -17.93 -8.15
C ASN A 231 -21.05 -16.97 -9.04
N VAL A 232 -20.08 -16.23 -8.48
CA VAL A 232 -19.15 -15.40 -9.27
C VAL A 232 -18.34 -16.27 -10.22
N LYS A 233 -17.71 -17.34 -9.73
CA LYS A 233 -16.97 -18.30 -10.57
C LYS A 233 -17.84 -18.85 -11.69
N LYS A 234 -19.08 -19.26 -11.38
CA LYS A 234 -20.03 -19.77 -12.38
C LYS A 234 -20.39 -18.71 -13.42
N ALA A 235 -20.70 -17.49 -12.99
CA ALA A 235 -21.07 -16.38 -13.86
C ALA A 235 -19.92 -16.00 -14.82
N ILE A 236 -18.69 -15.90 -14.31
CA ILE A 236 -17.50 -15.63 -15.14
C ILE A 236 -17.31 -16.72 -16.19
N ASN A 237 -17.36 -18.00 -15.80
CA ASN A 237 -17.21 -19.12 -16.73
C ASN A 237 -18.29 -19.12 -17.82
N GLN A 238 -19.54 -18.83 -17.47
CA GLN A 238 -20.64 -18.71 -18.44
C GLN A 238 -20.43 -17.52 -19.39
N ARG A 239 -20.08 -16.35 -18.84
CA ARG A 239 -19.85 -15.13 -19.61
C ARG A 239 -18.69 -15.26 -20.61
N LEU A 240 -17.64 -15.99 -20.23
CA LEU A 240 -16.47 -16.26 -21.08
C LEU A 240 -16.60 -17.56 -21.90
N ASN A 241 -17.77 -18.22 -21.86
CA ASN A 241 -18.08 -19.47 -22.57
C ASN A 241 -17.04 -20.60 -22.32
N LEU A 242 -16.54 -20.69 -21.10
CA LEU A 242 -15.54 -21.68 -20.68
C LEU A 242 -16.24 -22.98 -20.27
N VAL A 243 -16.52 -23.85 -21.24
CA VAL A 243 -17.21 -25.14 -20.99
C VAL A 243 -16.23 -26.24 -20.59
N ASN A 244 -15.15 -26.41 -21.35
CA ASN A 244 -14.16 -27.47 -21.18
C ASN A 244 -12.91 -27.03 -20.40
N SER A 245 -12.73 -25.71 -20.24
CA SER A 245 -11.56 -25.07 -19.65
C SER A 245 -11.98 -24.12 -18.52
N LYS A 246 -12.82 -24.62 -17.60
CA LYS A 246 -13.36 -23.80 -16.50
C LYS A 246 -12.24 -23.20 -15.65
N LEU A 247 -12.48 -22.00 -15.14
CA LEU A 247 -11.61 -21.33 -14.19
C LEU A 247 -11.71 -21.99 -12.81
N ASP A 248 -10.56 -22.24 -12.19
CA ASP A 248 -10.47 -22.54 -10.77
C ASP A 248 -10.54 -21.27 -9.91
N GLU A 249 -10.62 -21.43 -8.58
CA GLU A 249 -10.68 -20.34 -7.62
C GLU A 249 -9.48 -19.38 -7.71
N GLY A 250 -8.28 -19.93 -7.92
CA GLY A 250 -7.05 -19.15 -8.03
C GLY A 250 -7.00 -18.36 -9.34
N GLU A 251 -7.52 -18.91 -10.43
CA GLU A 251 -7.66 -18.20 -11.72
C GLU A 251 -8.72 -17.10 -11.64
N VAL A 252 -9.79 -17.28 -10.88
CA VAL A 252 -10.76 -16.20 -10.59
C VAL A 252 -10.10 -15.08 -9.79
N GLU A 253 -9.27 -15.40 -8.79
CA GLU A 253 -8.46 -14.40 -8.08
C GLU A 253 -7.48 -13.70 -9.03
N LEU A 254 -6.80 -14.42 -9.90
CA LEU A 254 -5.87 -13.84 -10.87
C LEU A 254 -6.56 -12.88 -11.84
N LEU A 255 -7.76 -13.20 -12.34
CA LEU A 255 -8.55 -12.28 -13.17
C LEU A 255 -8.78 -10.92 -12.47
N TYR A 256 -9.02 -10.96 -11.16
CA TYR A 256 -9.16 -9.75 -10.36
C TYR A 256 -7.84 -8.98 -10.25
N LEU A 257 -6.70 -9.66 -10.09
CA LEU A 257 -5.36 -9.05 -10.00
C LEU A 257 -4.88 -8.48 -11.34
N MET A 258 -5.29 -9.05 -12.47
CA MET A 258 -4.85 -8.62 -13.79
C MET A 258 -5.22 -7.17 -14.11
N CYS A 259 -6.42 -6.70 -13.75
CA CYS A 259 -6.81 -5.31 -14.01
C CYS A 259 -5.87 -4.27 -13.36
N PRO A 260 -5.66 -4.27 -12.03
CA PRO A 260 -4.82 -3.26 -11.41
C PRO A 260 -3.38 -3.36 -11.91
N TYR A 261 -2.87 -4.57 -12.17
CA TYR A 261 -1.56 -4.73 -12.79
C TYR A 261 -1.51 -4.18 -14.22
N ASP A 262 -2.43 -4.54 -15.13
CA ASP A 262 -2.41 -4.04 -16.50
C ASP A 262 -2.55 -2.52 -16.57
N ARG A 263 -3.41 -1.95 -15.74
CA ARG A 263 -3.56 -0.49 -15.64
C ARG A 263 -2.30 0.17 -15.10
N ALA A 264 -1.81 -0.28 -13.95
CA ALA A 264 -0.68 0.39 -13.30
C ALA A 264 0.64 0.17 -14.05
N CYS A 265 0.85 -1.00 -14.61
CA CYS A 265 2.12 -1.42 -15.22
C CYS A 265 2.18 -1.20 -16.73
N PHE A 266 1.04 -1.12 -17.42
CA PHE A 266 1.03 -1.05 -18.88
C PHE A 266 0.04 -0.02 -19.45
N ASP A 267 -0.65 0.75 -18.59
CA ASP A 267 -1.71 1.70 -18.98
C ASP A 267 -2.82 1.06 -19.85
N ARG A 268 -3.17 -0.19 -19.53
CA ARG A 268 -4.15 -1.00 -20.28
C ARG A 268 -5.34 -1.40 -19.41
N PRO A 269 -6.40 -0.57 -19.32
CA PRO A 269 -7.52 -0.83 -18.43
C PRO A 269 -8.53 -1.83 -18.98
N GLU A 270 -8.30 -2.44 -20.15
CA GLU A 270 -9.29 -3.28 -20.83
C GLU A 270 -9.66 -4.53 -20.01
N TRP A 271 -8.69 -5.12 -19.32
CA TRP A 271 -8.88 -6.24 -18.40
C TRP A 271 -9.82 -5.91 -17.22
N CYS A 272 -9.98 -4.63 -16.89
CA CYS A 272 -10.90 -4.17 -15.85
C CYS A 272 -12.38 -4.36 -16.20
N ASN A 273 -12.69 -4.61 -17.48
CA ASN A 273 -14.05 -4.83 -17.97
C ASN A 273 -14.49 -6.30 -17.93
N ILE A 274 -13.59 -7.23 -17.56
CA ILE A 274 -13.95 -8.65 -17.44
C ILE A 274 -14.86 -8.90 -16.25
N LEU A 275 -14.67 -8.17 -15.15
CA LEU A 275 -15.43 -8.33 -13.93
C LEU A 275 -16.36 -7.12 -13.73
N THR A 276 -17.59 -7.40 -13.31
CA THR A 276 -18.49 -6.36 -12.79
C THR A 276 -17.99 -5.85 -11.45
N ASP A 277 -18.41 -4.65 -11.04
CA ASP A 277 -17.98 -4.08 -9.76
C ASP A 277 -18.41 -4.96 -8.56
N ARG A 278 -19.61 -5.55 -8.61
CA ARG A 278 -20.04 -6.51 -7.58
C ARG A 278 -19.17 -7.76 -7.51
N GLU A 279 -18.72 -8.28 -8.65
CA GLU A 279 -17.79 -9.42 -8.68
C GLU A 279 -16.43 -9.04 -8.09
N LYS A 280 -15.94 -7.82 -8.38
CA LYS A 280 -14.70 -7.30 -7.77
C LYS A 280 -14.84 -7.19 -6.26
N ASP A 281 -15.96 -6.69 -5.75
CA ASP A 281 -16.17 -6.58 -4.30
C ASP A 281 -16.20 -7.96 -3.61
N ILE A 282 -16.83 -8.95 -4.24
CA ILE A 282 -16.88 -10.34 -3.71
C ILE A 282 -15.48 -10.97 -3.69
N ILE A 283 -14.72 -10.83 -4.78
CA ILE A 283 -13.35 -11.37 -4.85
C ILE A 283 -12.41 -10.58 -3.93
N GLY A 284 -12.58 -9.27 -3.83
CA GLY A 284 -11.88 -8.40 -2.89
C GLY A 284 -12.10 -8.83 -1.45
N TYR A 285 -13.35 -9.06 -1.05
CA TYR A 285 -13.68 -9.55 0.29
C TYR A 285 -13.07 -10.94 0.58
N PHE A 286 -13.03 -11.83 -0.41
CA PHE A 286 -12.31 -13.11 -0.29
C PHE A 286 -10.82 -12.92 0.04
N ARG A 287 -10.16 -11.94 -0.60
CA ARG A 287 -8.76 -11.57 -0.33
C ARG A 287 -8.62 -10.88 1.04
N ASP A 288 -9.53 -9.99 1.39
CA ASP A 288 -9.53 -9.30 2.68
C ASP A 288 -9.65 -10.27 3.85
N LEU A 289 -10.48 -11.31 3.73
CA LEU A 289 -10.54 -12.38 4.73
C LEU A 289 -9.19 -13.06 4.93
N LYS A 290 -8.48 -13.38 3.84
CA LYS A 290 -7.13 -13.95 3.92
C LYS A 290 -6.17 -13.01 4.63
N MET A 291 -6.18 -11.73 4.28
CA MET A 291 -5.29 -10.73 4.90
C MET A 291 -5.62 -10.51 6.37
N TYR A 292 -6.91 -10.44 6.74
CA TYR A 292 -7.36 -10.24 8.11
C TYR A 292 -6.91 -11.35 9.05
N TYR A 293 -7.00 -12.62 8.61
CA TYR A 293 -6.61 -13.78 9.42
C TYR A 293 -5.12 -14.13 9.36
N THR A 294 -4.37 -13.62 8.39
CA THR A 294 -2.91 -13.85 8.31
C THR A 294 -2.11 -12.71 8.95
N LEU A 295 -2.40 -11.47 8.56
CA LEU A 295 -1.64 -10.26 8.88
C LEU A 295 -2.44 -9.19 9.63
N GLY A 296 -3.72 -9.45 9.92
CA GLY A 296 -4.60 -8.54 10.66
C GLY A 296 -4.94 -9.04 12.07
N TYR A 297 -5.97 -8.44 12.65
CA TYR A 297 -6.45 -8.75 14.01
C TYR A 297 -7.01 -10.16 14.17
N GLY A 298 -7.39 -10.83 13.08
CA GLY A 298 -7.77 -12.24 13.12
C GLY A 298 -6.61 -13.15 13.58
N ASN A 299 -5.37 -12.70 13.41
CA ASN A 299 -4.18 -13.33 13.96
C ASN A 299 -3.77 -12.65 15.27
N SER A 300 -4.11 -13.26 16.41
CA SER A 300 -3.77 -12.75 17.76
C SER A 300 -2.27 -12.51 18.01
N VAL A 301 -1.39 -13.07 17.18
CA VAL A 301 0.07 -12.90 17.30
C VAL A 301 0.54 -11.59 16.67
N ILE A 302 -0.15 -11.10 15.63
CA ILE A 302 0.26 -9.91 14.86
C ILE A 302 0.44 -8.67 15.74
N PRO A 303 -0.51 -8.31 16.63
CA PRO A 303 -0.34 -7.14 17.50
C PRO A 303 0.93 -7.21 18.36
N SER A 304 1.28 -8.40 18.87
CA SER A 304 2.46 -8.61 19.71
C SER A 304 3.76 -8.51 18.92
N VAL A 305 3.81 -9.03 17.70
CA VAL A 305 5.04 -8.96 16.88
C VAL A 305 5.27 -7.55 16.33
N ALA A 306 4.24 -6.71 16.22
CA ALA A 306 4.37 -5.32 15.82
C ALA A 306 4.96 -4.40 16.91
N CYS A 307 5.02 -4.87 18.17
CA CYS A 307 5.49 -4.07 19.31
C CYS A 307 6.83 -3.35 19.10
N PRO A 308 7.88 -3.95 18.49
CA PRO A 308 9.15 -3.25 18.31
C PRO A 308 9.04 -1.95 17.49
N LEU A 309 8.18 -1.93 16.46
CA LEU A 309 7.93 -0.72 15.66
C LEU A 309 7.21 0.34 16.50
N ILE A 310 6.17 -0.07 17.20
CA ILE A 310 5.35 0.81 18.04
C ILE A 310 6.18 1.40 19.19
N GLN A 311 7.01 0.59 19.85
CA GLN A 311 7.96 1.05 20.87
C GLN A 311 8.97 2.06 20.31
N ASN A 312 9.46 1.85 19.09
CA ASN A 312 10.39 2.79 18.46
C ASN A 312 9.74 4.15 18.18
N ILE A 313 8.48 4.16 17.73
CA ILE A 313 7.69 5.38 17.51
C ILE A 313 7.46 6.11 18.83
N PHE A 314 7.02 5.42 19.89
CA PHE A 314 6.77 6.04 21.20
C PHE A 314 8.06 6.57 21.82
N ARG A 315 9.17 5.82 21.73
CA ARG A 315 10.46 6.32 22.21
C ARG A 315 10.87 7.62 21.54
N GLY A 316 10.66 7.76 20.23
CA GLY A 316 10.93 9.03 19.53
C GLY A 316 10.05 10.19 20.03
N MET A 317 8.80 9.90 20.43
CA MET A 317 7.93 10.89 21.07
C MET A 317 8.46 11.29 22.44
N ASP A 318 8.81 10.31 23.29
CA ASP A 318 9.34 10.55 24.64
C ASP A 318 10.63 11.38 24.59
N GLU A 319 11.57 11.00 23.73
CA GLU A 319 12.82 11.73 23.50
C GLU A 319 12.56 13.19 23.06
N SER A 320 11.57 13.42 22.21
CA SER A 320 11.20 14.77 21.76
C SER A 320 10.60 15.62 22.89
N ILE A 321 9.85 15.01 23.80
CA ILE A 321 9.28 15.67 24.98
C ILE A 321 10.40 16.02 25.98
N GLU A 322 11.29 15.08 26.27
CA GLU A 322 12.43 15.27 27.17
C GLU A 322 13.41 16.32 26.63
N GLY A 323 13.68 16.29 25.33
CA GLY A 323 14.55 17.26 24.66
C GLY A 323 14.04 18.69 24.80
N ARG A 324 12.72 18.92 24.72
CA ARG A 324 12.11 20.23 25.01
C ARG A 324 12.20 20.66 26.48
N LYS A 325 12.38 19.72 27.42
CA LYS A 325 12.57 20.00 28.84
C LYS A 325 14.02 20.35 29.20
N GLY A 326 14.97 20.31 28.25
CA GLY A 326 16.32 20.89 28.40
C GLY A 326 17.48 19.90 28.56
N TYR A 327 17.33 18.62 28.17
CA TYR A 327 18.38 17.61 28.35
C TYR A 327 19.16 17.18 27.08
N SER A 328 18.66 17.46 25.87
CA SER A 328 19.39 17.35 24.59
C SER A 328 18.47 17.82 23.46
N ILE A 329 18.94 18.71 22.56
CA ILE A 329 18.11 19.28 21.48
C ILE A 329 18.29 18.43 20.22
N HIS A 330 17.55 17.33 20.10
CA HIS A 330 17.37 16.66 18.81
C HIS A 330 15.92 16.14 18.72
N SER A 331 15.06 16.80 17.95
CA SER A 331 13.73 16.21 17.65
C SER A 331 13.90 15.22 16.49
N LEU A 332 14.17 13.96 16.82
CA LEU A 332 14.39 12.91 15.83
C LEU A 332 13.10 12.63 15.06
N LYS A 333 13.10 12.89 13.75
CA LYS A 333 11.92 12.71 12.89
C LYS A 333 12.11 11.43 12.09
N HIS A 334 11.22 10.46 12.30
CA HIS A 334 11.37 9.13 11.70
C HIS A 334 10.39 8.90 10.55
N ILE A 335 10.91 8.54 9.38
CA ILE A 335 10.12 8.11 8.24
C ILE A 335 10.49 6.65 7.96
N TYR A 336 9.53 5.76 8.18
CA TYR A 336 9.67 4.33 7.97
C TYR A 336 8.98 3.95 6.68
N ILE A 337 9.68 3.27 5.78
CA ILE A 337 9.11 2.71 4.55
C ILE A 337 9.30 1.20 4.56
N ALA A 338 8.19 0.49 4.73
CA ALA A 338 8.16 -0.96 4.86
C ALA A 338 7.57 -1.61 3.61
N THR A 339 7.80 -2.91 3.46
CA THR A 339 6.92 -3.71 2.61
C THR A 339 5.74 -4.25 3.40
N GLY A 340 4.56 -4.30 2.76
CA GLY A 340 3.41 -5.04 3.25
C GLY A 340 3.64 -6.54 3.27
#